data_AF-A0A239BPN5-F1
#
_entry.id   AF-A0A239BPN5-F1
#
_cell.length_a   1.000
_cell.length_b   1.000
_cell.length_c   1.000
_cell.angle_alpha   90.00
_cell.angle_beta   90.00
_cell.angle_gamma   90.00
#
_symmetry.space_group_name_H-M   'P 1'
#
loop_
_entity.id
_entity.type
_entity.pdbx_description
1 polymer ?
#
loop_
_entity_poly.entity_id
_entity_poly.type
_entity_poly.pdbx_seq_one_letter_code
_entity_poly.pdbx_strand_id
1 'polypeptide(L)' 'MNLRDQGFKFCISPDKQQGRWLHPTVLKVLHPDWTDVTEWSTNQLVAFLNPTPQQQELFTA' A
#
# COMPACT_ATOMS: atom_id res chain seq x y z
N MET A 1 -5.18 18.66 -13.36
CA MET A 1 -3.99 17.78 -13.51
C MET A 1 -3.90 16.93 -12.27
N ASN A 2 -4.05 15.61 -12.38
CA ASN A 2 -3.89 14.72 -11.23
C ASN A 2 -2.43 14.31 -11.08
N LEU A 3 -2.01 13.95 -9.87
CA LEU A 3 -0.64 13.48 -9.61
C LEU A 3 -0.32 12.18 -10.36
N ARG A 4 -1.34 11.32 -10.55
CA ARG A 4 -1.25 10.11 -11.36
C ARG A 4 -0.90 10.41 -12.84
N ASP A 5 -1.55 11.41 -13.44
CA ASP A 5 -1.30 11.82 -14.83
C ASP A 5 0.12 12.40 -15.02
N GLN A 6 0.71 12.89 -13.92
CA GLN A 6 2.10 13.39 -13.88
C GLN A 6 3.13 12.28 -13.63
N GLY A 7 2.69 11.02 -13.54
CA GLY A 7 3.58 9.87 -13.32
C GLY A 7 3.96 9.62 -11.86
N PHE A 8 3.30 10.27 -10.90
CA PHE A 8 3.47 9.94 -9.48
C PHE A 8 2.80 8.61 -9.17
N LYS A 9 3.37 7.90 -8.20
CA LYS A 9 2.88 6.61 -7.71
C LYS A 9 2.40 6.76 -6.28
N PHE A 10 1.22 6.27 -5.96
CA PHE A 10 0.74 6.19 -4.59
C PHE A 10 1.41 5.00 -3.90
N CYS A 11 2.27 5.32 -2.93
CA CYS A 11 3.07 4.31 -2.25
C CYS A 11 2.73 4.30 -0.76
N ILE A 12 2.70 3.11 -0.18
CA ILE A 12 2.47 2.89 1.25
C ILE A 12 3.75 2.42 1.91
N SER A 13 4.06 2.99 3.07
CA SER A 13 5.20 2.63 3.89
C SER A 13 5.07 1.19 4.43
N PRO A 14 6.19 0.50 4.69
CA PRO A 14 6.16 -0.89 5.16
C PRO A 14 5.47 -1.07 6.53
N ASP A 15 5.50 -0.03 7.37
CA ASP A 15 4.78 0.06 8.64
C ASP A 15 3.26 0.30 8.47
N LYS A 16 2.79 0.50 7.23
CA LYS A 16 1.38 0.71 6.84
C LYS A 16 0.72 1.93 7.48
N GLN A 17 1.51 2.83 8.06
CA GLN A 17 1.02 4.04 8.71
C GLN A 17 0.91 5.22 7.73
N GLN A 18 1.69 5.21 6.65
CA GLN A 18 1.79 6.34 5.73
C GLN A 18 1.49 5.90 4.31
N GLY A 19 0.58 6.61 3.64
CA GLY A 19 0.33 6.49 2.21
C GLY A 19 0.50 7.86 1.56
N ARG A 20 1.40 7.98 0.58
CA ARG A 20 1.61 9.26 -0.11
C ARG A 20 1.97 9.08 -1.58
N TRP A 21 1.65 10.10 -2.38
CA TRP A 21 2.09 10.17 -3.76
C TRP A 21 3.57 10.52 -3.82
N LEU A 22 4.36 9.65 -4.44
CA LEU A 22 5.79 9.80 -4.58
C LEU A 22 6.18 9.75 -6.06
N HIS A 23 7.17 10.56 -6.42
CA HIS A 23 7.80 10.45 -7.72
C HIS A 23 8.59 9.12 -7.78
N PRO A 24 8.59 8.36 -8.89
CA PRO A 24 9.29 7.09 -9.00
C PRO A 24 10.79 7.18 -8.68
N THR A 25 11.44 8.30 -9.00
CA THR A 25 12.84 8.56 -8.61
C THR A 25 12.99 8.70 -7.10
N VAL A 26 12.07 9.41 -6.43
CA VAL A 26 12.07 9.58 -4.97
C VAL A 26 11.83 8.24 -4.28
N LEU A 27 10.88 7.44 -4.79
CA LEU A 27 10.63 6.10 -4.28
C LEU A 27 11.90 5.25 -4.30
N LYS A 28 12.59 5.17 -5.44
CA LYS A 28 13.81 4.35 -5.58
C LYS A 28 14.98 4.82 -4.71
N VAL A 29 15.12 6.14 -4.50
CA VAL A 29 16.28 6.71 -3.82
C VAL A 29 16.06 6.84 -2.31
N LEU A 30 14.87 7.25 -1.88
CA LEU A 30 14.59 7.60 -0.48
C LEU A 30 13.73 6.55 0.24
N HIS A 31 12.92 5.79 -0.50
CA HIS A 31 11.91 4.89 0.08
C HIS A 31 11.81 3.55 -0.69
N PRO A 32 12.93 2.83 -0.89
CA PRO A 32 12.94 1.60 -1.68
C PRO A 32 12.04 0.50 -1.11
N ASP A 33 11.78 0.54 0.21
CA ASP A 33 10.95 -0.43 0.94
C ASP A 33 9.45 -0.11 0.89
N TRP A 34 9.05 0.98 0.25
CA TRP A 34 7.64 1.35 0.14
C TRP A 34 6.97 0.60 -1.01
N THR A 35 5.75 0.15 -0.77
CA THR A 35 4.98 -0.62 -1.74
C THR A 35 4.18 0.32 -2.63
N ASP A 36 4.38 0.23 -3.94
CA ASP A 36 3.55 0.92 -4.93
C ASP A 36 2.17 0.24 -5.00
N VAL A 37 1.13 0.97 -4.59
CA VAL A 37 -0.25 0.49 -4.57
C VAL A 37 -1.15 1.28 -5.53
N THR A 38 -0.55 2.05 -6.46
CA THR A 38 -1.29 2.95 -7.37
C THR A 38 -2.37 2.23 -8.18
N GLU A 39 -2.08 0.99 -8.60
CA GLU A 39 -2.97 0.15 -9.40
C GLU A 39 -3.68 -0.93 -8.57
N TRP A 40 -3.56 -0.89 -7.24
CA TRP A 40 -4.19 -1.91 -6.40
C TRP A 40 -5.69 -1.66 -6.29
N SER A 41 -6.45 -2.75 -6.32
CA SER A 41 -7.88 -2.69 -6.02
C SER A 41 -8.11 -2.47 -4.52
N THR A 42 -9.27 -1.93 -4.16
CA THR A 42 -9.66 -1.73 -2.75
C THR A 42 -9.50 -3.01 -1.92
N ASN A 43 -9.82 -4.17 -2.48
CA ASN A 43 -9.65 -5.46 -1.80
C ASN A 43 -8.18 -5.80 -1.52
N GLN A 44 -7.26 -5.50 -2.45
CA GLN A 44 -5.83 -5.69 -2.23
C GLN A 44 -5.28 -4.73 -1.18
N LEU A 45 -5.73 -3.47 -1.19
CA LEU A 45 -5.38 -2.49 -0.15
C LEU A 45 -5.85 -2.95 1.23
N VAL A 46 -7.08 -3.44 1.35
CA VAL A 46 -7.62 -3.94 2.62
C VAL A 46 -6.84 -5.15 3.10
N ALA A 47 -6.55 -6.12 2.23
CA ALA A 47 -5.77 -7.31 2.59
C ALA A 47 -4.34 -6.96 3.04
N PHE A 48 -3.74 -5.92 2.45
CA PHE A 48 -2.40 -5.48 2.81
C PHE A 48 -2.35 -4.66 4.10
N LEU A 49 -3.31 -3.75 4.29
CA LEU A 49 -3.36 -2.87 5.47
C LEU A 49 -3.86 -3.60 6.71
N ASN A 50 -4.81 -4.51 6.52
CA ASN A 50 -5.39 -5.32 7.57
C ASN A 50 -5.31 -6.79 7.16
N PRO A 51 -4.14 -7.44 7.31
CA PRO A 51 -4.06 -8.88 7.16
C PRO A 51 -5.01 -9.48 8.21
N THR A 52 -6.15 -9.99 7.76
CA THR A 52 -7.15 -10.54 8.66
C THR A 52 -6.44 -11.64 9.45
N PRO A 53 -6.35 -11.56 10.79
CA PRO A 53 -6.05 -12.76 11.53
C PRO A 53 -7.14 -13.75 11.16
N GLN A 54 -6.76 -14.98 10.82
CA GLN A 54 -7.69 -16.08 10.60
C GLN A 54 -8.50 -16.27 11.89
N GLN A 55 -9.57 -15.49 12.08
CA GLN A 55 -10.51 -15.61 13.19
C GLN A 55 -11.59 -16.67 12.89
N GLN A 56 -11.33 -17.60 11.97
CA GLN A 56 -12.31 -18.61 11.55
C GLN A 56 -12.16 -19.96 12.27
N GLU A 57 -11.17 -20.17 13.14
CA GLU A 57 -11.01 -21.47 13.83
C GLU A 57 -10.99 -21.38 15.37
N LEU A 58 -11.34 -20.24 15.97
CA LEU A 58 -11.39 -20.10 17.44
C LEU A 58 -12.78 -20.33 18.06
N PHE A 59 -13.78 -20.70 17.26
CA PHE A 59 -15.14 -20.98 17.74
C PHE A 59 -15.61 -22.42 17.47
N THR A 60 -14.70 -23.35 17.19
CA THR A 60 -15.02 -24.79 17.08
C THR A 60 -14.26 -25.60 18.13
N ALA A 61 -14.78 -25.63 19.36
CA ALA A 61 -14.72 -26.75 20.31
C ALA A 61 -15.50 -26.40 21.58
#